data_AF-R1DXB5-F1
#
_entry.id   AF-R1DXB5-F1
#
_cell.length_a   1.000
_cell.length_b   1.000
_cell.length_c   1.000
_cell.angle_alpha   90.00
_cell.angle_beta   90.00
_cell.angle_gamma   90.00
#
_symmetry.space_group_name_H-M   'P 1'
#
loop_
_entity.id
_entity.type
_entity.pdbx_description
1 polymer ?
#
loop_
_entity_poly.entity_id
_entity_poly.type
_entity_poly.pdbx_seq_one_letter_code
_entity_poly.pdbx_strand_id
1 'polypeptide(L)'
;MDESNLKLVRAAELKHCRVAMLATVGWLWTATGTHFEGMLSTSSGVSFADVAAAGPLLGAAKVPAAGIWQMIAAIGALEVYWENKYPAAECGGDFGVPRVTQDPAKFKEARRC
;
A
#
# COMPACT_ATOMS: atom_id res chain seq x y z
N MET A 1 28.64 4.55 -6.59
CA MET A 1 27.26 4.09 -6.83
C MET A 1 26.95 4.28 -8.29
N ASP A 2 26.69 3.20 -9.01
CA ASP A 2 26.39 3.23 -10.45
C ASP A 2 25.04 3.91 -10.70
N GLU A 3 24.85 4.49 -11.89
CA GLU A 3 23.61 5.19 -12.26
C GLU A 3 22.37 4.28 -12.18
N SER A 4 22.53 3.00 -12.52
CA SER A 4 21.47 1.98 -12.39
C SER A 4 21.06 1.75 -10.94
N ASN A 5 22.04 1.61 -10.04
CA ASN A 5 21.80 1.46 -8.61
C ASN A 5 21.08 2.69 -8.03
N LEU A 6 21.42 3.90 -8.46
CA LEU A 6 20.74 5.13 -8.02
C LEU A 6 19.26 5.19 -8.47
N LYS A 7 18.95 4.70 -9.67
CA LYS A 7 17.56 4.63 -10.17
C LYS A 7 16.74 3.62 -9.35
N LEU A 8 17.33 2.47 -9.01
CA LEU A 8 16.68 1.46 -8.18
C LEU A 8 16.40 1.95 -6.76
N VAL A 9 17.36 2.63 -6.12
CA VAL A 9 17.17 3.20 -4.77
C VAL A 9 16.04 4.24 -4.76
N ARG A 10 15.97 5.10 -5.79
CA ARG A 10 14.86 6.08 -5.92
C ARG A 10 13.50 5.41 -6.13
N ALA A 11 13.45 4.35 -6.93
CA ALA A 11 12.21 3.59 -7.13
C ALA A 11 11.80 2.86 -5.83
N ALA A 12 12.76 2.31 -5.09
CA ALA A 12 12.53 1.67 -3.80
C ALA A 12 12.03 2.68 -2.76
N GLU A 13 12.64 3.86 -2.67
CA GLU A 13 12.20 4.96 -1.80
C GLU A 13 10.73 5.30 -2.05
N LEU A 14 10.35 5.47 -3.33
CA LEU A 14 8.97 5.81 -3.68
C LEU A 14 7.98 4.68 -3.36
N LYS A 15 8.34 3.41 -3.59
CA LYS A 15 7.50 2.25 -3.21
C LYS A 15 7.32 2.19 -1.69
N HIS A 16 8.38 2.39 -0.90
CA HIS A 16 8.31 2.38 0.57
C HIS A 16 7.48 3.55 1.12
N CYS A 17 7.66 4.77 0.59
CA CYS A 17 6.86 5.92 1.01
C CYS A 17 5.36 5.71 0.75
N ARG A 18 4.98 5.11 -0.39
CA ARG A 18 3.56 4.81 -0.68
C ARG A 18 2.96 3.82 0.32
N VAL A 19 3.71 2.78 0.67
CA VAL A 19 3.28 1.81 1.70
C VAL A 19 3.18 2.47 3.07
N ALA A 20 4.15 3.33 3.44
CA ALA A 20 4.15 4.05 4.71
C ALA A 20 2.96 5.04 4.84
N MET A 21 2.59 5.74 3.76
CA MET A 21 1.43 6.64 3.76
C MET A 21 0.12 5.86 4.02
N LEU A 22 -0.06 4.70 3.38
CA LEU A 22 -1.24 3.87 3.61
C LEU A 22 -1.24 3.25 5.01
N ALA A 23 -0.07 2.83 5.51
CA ALA A 23 0.06 2.24 6.84
C ALA A 23 -0.23 3.24 7.96
N THR A 24 0.23 4.48 7.84
CA THR A 24 -0.03 5.54 8.84
C THR A 24 -1.51 5.91 8.93
N VAL A 25 -2.18 6.06 7.78
CA VAL A 25 -3.63 6.31 7.76
C VAL A 25 -4.41 5.11 8.28
N GLY A 26 -4.02 3.89 7.91
CA GLY A 26 -4.66 2.66 8.42
C GLY A 26 -4.51 2.48 9.93
N TRP A 27 -3.35 2.85 10.49
CA TRP A 27 -3.12 2.84 11.93
C TRP A 27 -4.02 3.85 12.65
N LEU A 28 -4.12 5.08 12.12
CA LEU A 28 -4.99 6.11 12.69
C LEU A 28 -6.46 5.69 12.65
N TRP A 29 -6.91 5.14 11.52
CA TRP A 29 -8.30 4.66 11.33
C TRP A 29 -8.67 3.52 12.28
N THR A 30 -7.74 2.61 12.55
CA THR A 30 -7.98 1.50 13.49
C THR A 30 -7.87 1.95 14.95
N ALA A 31 -7.01 2.93 15.25
CA ALA A 31 -6.90 3.53 16.57
C ALA A 31 -8.15 4.33 17.00
N THR A 32 -8.88 4.92 16.05
CA THR A 32 -10.16 5.60 16.32
C THR A 32 -11.32 4.65 16.59
N GLY A 33 -11.11 3.33 16.50
CA GLY A 33 -12.16 2.31 16.69
C GLY A 33 -13.20 2.29 15.57
N THR A 34 -13.00 3.09 14.52
CA THR A 34 -13.87 3.15 13.34
C THR A 34 -13.67 1.90 12.52
N HIS A 35 -14.75 1.15 12.34
CA HIS A 35 -14.75 -0.10 11.61
C HIS A 35 -15.95 -0.13 10.67
N PHE A 36 -15.83 -0.94 9.61
CA PHE A 36 -16.99 -1.22 8.76
C PHE A 36 -17.97 -2.09 9.52
N GLU A 37 -19.27 -1.79 9.39
CA GLU A 37 -20.33 -2.63 9.93
C GLU A 37 -20.41 -3.93 9.10
N GLY A 38 -20.10 -5.07 9.71
CA GLY A 38 -20.13 -6.37 9.04
C GLY A 38 -19.31 -7.48 9.69
N MET A 39 -19.28 -8.64 9.02
CA MET A 39 -18.47 -9.79 9.39
C MET A 39 -17.22 -9.88 8.51
N LEU A 40 -16.05 -10.02 9.12
CA LEU A 40 -14.76 -10.13 8.41
C LEU A 40 -14.56 -11.53 7.84
N SER A 41 -15.09 -12.55 8.52
CA SER A 41 -15.17 -13.92 8.01
C SER A 41 -16.37 -14.64 8.63
N THR A 42 -17.32 -15.05 7.80
CA THR A 42 -18.48 -15.88 8.22
C THR A 42 -18.06 -17.28 8.66
N SER A 43 -16.94 -17.80 8.14
CA SER A 43 -16.40 -19.13 8.50
C SER A 43 -15.55 -19.13 9.79
N SER A 44 -15.01 -17.98 10.21
CA SER A 44 -14.18 -17.86 11.42
C SER A 44 -14.89 -17.12 12.56
N GLY A 45 -16.11 -16.61 12.33
CA GLY A 45 -16.91 -15.93 13.35
C GLY A 45 -16.33 -14.60 13.84
N VAL A 46 -15.40 -13.99 13.10
CA VAL A 46 -14.73 -12.74 13.51
C VAL A 46 -15.46 -11.54 12.92
N SER A 47 -15.98 -10.67 13.78
CA SER A 47 -16.59 -9.40 13.36
C SER A 47 -15.53 -8.30 13.23
N PHE A 48 -15.79 -7.28 12.40
CA PHE A 48 -14.90 -6.11 12.32
C PHE A 48 -14.84 -5.33 13.64
N ALA A 49 -15.88 -5.42 14.47
CA ALA A 49 -15.94 -4.84 15.80
C ALA A 49 -14.93 -5.49 16.77
N ASP A 50 -14.79 -6.83 16.72
CA ASP A 50 -13.87 -7.58 17.59
C ASP A 50 -12.39 -7.32 17.27
N VAL A 51 -12.10 -6.96 16.01
CA VAL A 51 -10.76 -6.58 15.54
C VAL A 51 -10.43 -5.15 15.96
N ALA A 52 -11.41 -4.23 15.87
CA ALA A 52 -11.25 -2.85 16.31
C ALA A 52 -11.08 -2.73 17.83
N ALA A 53 -11.77 -3.57 18.61
CA ALA A 53 -11.67 -3.58 20.07
C ALA A 53 -10.31 -4.09 20.60
N ALA A 54 -9.61 -4.93 19.83
CA ALA A 54 -8.30 -5.48 20.21
C ALA A 54 -7.15 -4.47 20.06
N GLY A 55 -7.39 -3.32 19.42
CA GLY A 55 -6.36 -2.33 19.10
C GLY A 55 -5.54 -2.69 17.85
N PRO A 56 -4.77 -1.73 17.31
CA PRO A 56 -4.21 -1.82 15.96
C PRO A 56 -3.13 -2.91 15.79
N LEU A 57 -2.38 -3.24 16.85
CA LEU A 57 -1.33 -4.27 16.78
C LEU A 57 -1.89 -5.70 16.91
N LEU A 58 -2.83 -5.91 17.83
CA LEU A 58 -3.45 -7.21 18.07
C LEU A 58 -4.54 -7.52 17.02
N GLY A 59 -5.17 -6.49 16.46
CA GLY A 59 -6.14 -6.61 15.37
C GLY A 59 -5.52 -7.24 14.11
N ALA A 60 -4.26 -6.91 13.79
CA ALA A 60 -3.53 -7.52 12.68
C ALA A 60 -3.35 -9.04 12.85
N ALA A 61 -3.16 -9.51 14.10
CA ALA A 61 -3.03 -10.94 14.41
C ALA A 61 -4.39 -11.68 14.44
N LYS A 62 -5.51 -10.96 14.57
CA LYS A 62 -6.86 -11.53 14.52
C LYS A 62 -7.41 -11.74 13.10
N VAL A 63 -6.71 -11.21 12.09
CA VAL A 63 -7.09 -11.44 10.69
C VAL A 63 -6.88 -12.92 10.36
N PRO A 64 -7.89 -13.63 9.80
CA PRO A 64 -7.74 -15.03 9.42
C PRO A 64 -6.57 -15.23 8.44
N ALA A 65 -5.80 -16.30 8.61
CA ALA A 65 -4.64 -16.60 7.76
C ALA A 65 -5.01 -16.70 6.27
N ALA A 66 -6.22 -17.17 5.94
CA ALA A 66 -6.74 -17.19 4.57
C ALA A 66 -6.86 -15.78 3.95
N GLY A 67 -7.24 -14.77 4.74
CA GLY A 67 -7.32 -13.38 4.28
C GLY A 67 -5.93 -12.78 4.04
N ILE A 68 -4.96 -13.11 4.89
CA ILE A 68 -3.55 -12.69 4.68
C ILE A 68 -3.00 -13.28 3.38
N TRP A 69 -3.26 -14.56 3.12
CA TRP A 69 -2.85 -15.20 1.87
C TRP A 69 -3.49 -14.58 0.63
N GLN A 70 -4.78 -14.23 0.69
CA GLN A 70 -5.46 -13.52 -0.39
C GLN A 70 -4.83 -12.15 -0.67
N MET A 71 -4.49 -11.39 0.38
CA MET A 71 -3.83 -10.08 0.24
C MET A 71 -2.44 -10.22 -0.40
N ILE A 72 -1.62 -11.17 0.08
CA ILE A 72 -0.28 -11.40 -0.47
C ILE A 72 -0.35 -11.83 -1.94
N ALA A 73 -1.26 -12.76 -2.28
CA ALA A 73 -1.43 -13.22 -3.65
C ALA A 73 -1.89 -12.08 -4.58
N ALA A 74 -2.83 -11.24 -4.13
CA ALA A 74 -3.30 -10.09 -4.91
C ALA A 74 -2.21 -9.04 -5.12
N ILE A 75 -1.46 -8.69 -4.06
CA ILE A 75 -0.35 -7.73 -4.15
C ILE A 75 0.77 -8.29 -5.04
N GLY A 76 1.13 -9.57 -4.88
CA GLY A 76 2.16 -10.23 -5.68
C GLY A 76 1.81 -10.28 -7.18
N ALA A 77 0.56 -10.63 -7.51
CA ALA A 77 0.11 -10.62 -8.91
C ALA A 77 0.12 -9.20 -9.51
N LEU A 78 -0.28 -8.20 -8.71
CA LEU A 78 -0.23 -6.80 -9.12
C LEU A 78 1.23 -6.37 -9.36
N GLU A 79 2.14 -6.62 -8.44
CA GLU A 79 3.53 -6.19 -8.59
C GLU A 79 4.20 -6.82 -9.81
N VAL A 80 3.95 -8.12 -10.09
CA VAL A 80 4.47 -8.79 -11.29
C VAL A 80 3.89 -8.19 -12.58
N TYR A 81 2.59 -7.89 -12.62
CA TYR A 81 1.97 -7.27 -13.80
C TYR A 81 2.54 -5.87 -14.06
N TRP A 82 2.72 -5.09 -13.00
CA TRP A 82 3.18 -3.71 -13.10
C TRP A 82 4.67 -3.61 -13.41
N GLU A 83 5.51 -4.49 -12.87
CA GLU A 83 6.94 -4.54 -13.22
C GLU A 83 7.16 -4.94 -14.68
N ASN A 84 6.31 -5.83 -15.24
CA ASN A 84 6.34 -6.18 -16.66
C ASN A 84 5.95 -5.03 -17.60
N LYS A 85 5.08 -4.11 -17.15
CA LYS A 85 4.59 -2.99 -17.97
C LYS A 85 5.38 -1.70 -17.76
N TYR A 86 5.92 -1.49 -16.56
CA TYR A 86 6.64 -0.30 -16.14
C TYR A 86 7.86 -0.71 -15.32
N PRO A 87 9.00 -1.04 -15.96
CA PRO A 87 10.19 -1.49 -15.24
C PRO A 87 10.68 -0.39 -14.29
N ALA A 88 11.00 -0.76 -13.05
CA ALA A 88 11.42 0.18 -12.02
C ALA A 88 12.67 1.00 -12.40
N ALA A 89 13.52 0.44 -13.27
CA ALA A 89 14.74 1.08 -13.77
C ALA A 89 14.48 2.25 -14.73
N GLU A 90 13.35 2.26 -15.46
CA GLU A 90 13.07 3.27 -16.50
C GLU A 90 11.94 4.22 -16.10
N CYS A 91 10.89 3.71 -15.46
CA CYS A 91 9.68 4.49 -15.20
C CYS A 91 9.62 5.12 -13.81
N GLY A 92 10.54 4.78 -12.88
CA GLY A 92 10.67 5.42 -11.57
C GLY A 92 9.36 5.52 -10.76
N GLY A 93 8.43 4.57 -10.96
CA GLY A 93 7.12 4.54 -10.31
C GLY A 93 6.03 5.44 -10.90
N ASP A 94 6.22 5.96 -12.13
CA ASP A 94 5.12 6.51 -12.94
C ASP A 94 4.36 5.37 -13.61
N PHE A 95 3.10 5.28 -13.21
CA PHE A 95 2.21 4.15 -13.46
C PHE A 95 1.12 4.50 -14.50
N GLY A 96 1.28 5.63 -15.19
CA GLY A 96 0.34 6.07 -16.23
C GLY A 96 -1.05 6.43 -15.70
N VAL A 97 -1.20 6.53 -14.38
CA VAL A 97 -2.44 6.99 -13.75
C VAL A 97 -2.67 8.47 -14.11
N PRO A 98 -3.92 8.87 -14.42
CA PRO A 98 -4.23 10.24 -14.80
C PRO A 98 -3.75 11.19 -13.71
N ARG A 99 -2.89 12.11 -14.12
CA ARG A 99 -2.18 12.99 -13.22
C ARG A 99 -3.08 14.17 -12.84
N VAL A 100 -2.99 14.63 -11.58
CA VAL A 100 -3.82 15.72 -11.03
C VAL A 100 -3.63 17.04 -11.79
N THR A 101 -2.47 17.26 -12.42
CA THR A 101 -2.17 18.43 -13.27
C THR A 101 -1.32 17.96 -14.46
N GLN A 102 -1.45 18.47 -15.69
CA GLN A 102 -0.59 18.06 -16.81
C GLN A 102 0.70 18.89 -16.97
N ASP A 103 0.85 19.97 -16.20
CA ASP A 103 1.97 20.90 -16.31
C ASP A 103 3.32 20.30 -15.80
N PRO A 104 4.38 20.25 -16.62
CA PRO A 104 5.69 19.70 -16.24
C PRO A 104 6.35 20.41 -15.05
N ALA A 105 6.09 21.71 -14.88
CA ALA A 105 6.62 22.50 -13.76
C ALA A 105 5.99 22.10 -12.42
N LYS A 106 4.66 21.99 -12.38
CA LYS A 106 3.93 21.57 -11.17
C LYS A 106 4.29 20.14 -10.73
N PHE A 107 4.71 19.28 -11.65
CA PHE A 107 5.22 17.95 -11.28
C PHE A 107 6.57 17.99 -10.58
N LYS A 108 7.48 18.86 -11.04
CA LYS A 108 8.77 19.04 -10.37
C LYS A 108 8.57 19.64 -8.98
N GLU A 109 7.55 20.48 -8.81
CA GLU A 109 7.14 21.03 -7.52
C GLU A 109 6.53 19.95 -6.62
N ALA A 110 5.61 19.12 -7.14
CA ALA A 110 4.99 18.04 -6.37
C ALA A 110 5.94 16.87 -6.02
N ARG A 111 7.05 16.70 -6.77
CA ARG A 111 8.14 15.75 -6.47
C ARG A 111 9.32 16.40 -5.74
N ARG A 112 9.27 17.71 -5.47
CA ARG A 112 10.25 18.39 -4.64
C ARG A 112 9.88 18.13 -3.18
N CYS A 113 10.59 17.20 -2.56
CA CYS A 113 10.93 17.37 -1.16
C CYS A 113 11.88 18.57 -1.04
#